data_AF-A0A1C5U9J8-F1
#
_entry.id   AF-A0A1C5U9J8-F1
#
_cell.length_a   1.000
_cell.length_b   1.000
_cell.length_c   1.000
_cell.angle_alpha   90.00
_cell.angle_beta   90.00
_cell.angle_gamma   90.00
#
_symmetry.space_group_name_H-M   'P 1'
#
loop_
_entity.id
_entity.type
_entity.pdbx_description
1 polymer ?
#
loop_
_entity_poly.entity_id
_entity_poly.type
_entity_poly.pdbx_seq_one_letter_code
_entity_poly.pdbx_strand_id
1 'polypeptide(L)'
;MPKETKNEKIIENMNATPIIDTNVNIKIPRSPIAFDEKKHKFKCSCCGRGYSKQESYFQKSNDVLFQANGGYLPWCKECTDRYVEQMTALYSNNEEHAMKDFCQRAGWNYDVSALTASMETYSGHRSRSRISHYAAKKNLNCDGRKTYIDSLKNYYTQKQNEIITSREQAKSEESTISASAVDRWGVGFTEMDYKNLDEHWRMLKKNNPNADSNQEIFIRDLCNINMLKIHALQNGDSKEYATLVEQYSKTFKQAGLKTIEEKDNSNNETVGVTLATISQFTPEEFYKDKTLYEDYDEIGNYFERHVCRPMENIMTGSETRDKEFFVPENGGDDDD
;
A
#
# COMPACT_ATOMS: atom_id res chain seq x y z
N MET A 1 -6.39 -28.48 3.78
CA MET A 1 -5.54 -27.47 3.12
C MET A 1 -5.27 -27.96 1.70
N PRO A 2 -5.60 -27.19 0.65
CA PRO A 2 -5.24 -27.57 -0.70
C PRO A 2 -3.71 -27.65 -0.80
N LYS A 3 -3.18 -28.71 -1.42
CA LYS A 3 -1.75 -28.79 -1.72
C LYS A 3 -1.48 -27.79 -2.84
N GLU A 4 -0.80 -26.69 -2.53
CA GLU A 4 -0.25 -25.77 -3.53
C GLU A 4 0.47 -26.54 -4.63
N THR A 5 0.21 -26.17 -5.88
CA THR A 5 0.88 -26.80 -7.01
C THR A 5 2.36 -26.42 -7.00
N LYS A 6 3.24 -27.30 -7.49
CA LYS A 6 4.70 -27.00 -7.55
C LYS A 6 5.00 -25.71 -8.32
N ASN A 7 4.15 -25.36 -9.29
CA ASN A 7 4.27 -24.16 -10.10
C ASN A 7 3.98 -22.89 -9.30
N GLU A 8 2.93 -22.89 -8.46
CA GLU A 8 2.60 -21.77 -7.56
C GLU A 8 3.76 -21.43 -6.64
N LYS A 9 4.39 -22.43 -6.03
CA LYS A 9 5.56 -22.24 -5.15
C LYS A 9 6.76 -21.63 -5.87
N ILE A 10 7.00 -22.01 -7.11
CA ILE A 10 8.07 -21.43 -7.92
C ILE A 10 7.77 -19.96 -8.21
N ILE A 11 6.52 -19.63 -8.59
CA ILE A 11 6.10 -18.25 -8.86
C ILE A 11 6.20 -17.40 -7.58
N GLU A 12 5.76 -17.92 -6.44
CA GLU A 12 5.90 -17.27 -5.14
C GLU A 12 7.38 -16.99 -4.83
N ASN A 13 8.25 -18.00 -4.95
CA ASN A 13 9.69 -17.84 -4.74
C ASN A 13 10.35 -16.85 -5.70
N MET A 14 9.88 -16.77 -6.96
CA MET A 14 10.39 -15.82 -7.97
C MET A 14 10.02 -14.37 -7.63
N ASN A 15 8.85 -14.16 -7.03
CA ASN A 15 8.29 -12.84 -6.72
C ASN A 15 8.57 -12.38 -5.28
N ALA A 16 9.00 -13.28 -4.41
CA ALA A 16 9.39 -12.97 -3.04
C ALA A 16 10.47 -11.88 -3.00
N THR A 17 10.43 -11.02 -1.99
CA THR A 17 11.51 -10.05 -1.76
C THR A 17 12.80 -10.80 -1.42
N PRO A 18 13.94 -10.53 -2.09
CA PRO A 18 15.19 -11.21 -1.80
C PRO A 18 15.65 -10.98 -0.36
N ILE A 19 15.81 -12.05 0.42
CA ILE A 19 16.40 -12.02 1.75
C ILE A 19 17.87 -12.46 1.66
N ILE A 20 18.79 -11.55 1.97
CA ILE A 20 20.23 -11.75 1.81
C ILE A 20 20.87 -12.12 3.16
N ASP A 21 21.47 -13.30 3.24
CA ASP A 21 22.32 -13.68 4.38
C ASP A 21 23.73 -13.10 4.20
N THR A 22 24.03 -12.04 4.93
CA THR A 22 25.31 -11.33 4.86
C THR A 22 26.51 -12.14 5.39
N ASN A 23 26.27 -13.29 6.03
CA ASN A 23 27.33 -14.15 6.55
C ASN A 23 27.86 -15.16 5.50
N VAL A 24 27.14 -15.34 4.39
CA VAL A 24 27.54 -16.28 3.35
C VAL A 24 28.71 -15.71 2.55
N ASN A 25 29.84 -16.43 2.57
CA ASN A 25 31.04 -16.03 1.83
C ASN A 25 31.16 -16.81 0.52
N ILE A 26 31.10 -16.09 -0.61
CA ILE A 26 31.17 -16.68 -1.94
C ILE A 26 32.64 -16.93 -2.32
N LYS A 27 33.01 -18.21 -2.46
CA LYS A 27 34.36 -18.63 -2.84
C LYS A 27 34.35 -19.87 -3.72
N ILE A 28 34.91 -19.76 -4.92
CA ILE A 28 35.20 -20.90 -5.79
C ILE A 28 36.69 -21.25 -5.66
N PRO A 29 37.04 -22.44 -5.14
CA PRO A 29 38.44 -22.82 -4.98
C PRO A 29 39.11 -23.05 -6.34
N ARG A 30 40.43 -22.81 -6.39
CA ARG A 30 41.24 -23.12 -7.57
C ARG A 30 41.33 -24.62 -7.76
N SER A 31 41.35 -25.04 -9.02
CA SER A 31 41.52 -26.45 -9.38
C SER A 31 42.96 -26.91 -9.10
N PRO A 32 43.16 -28.13 -8.57
CA PRO A 32 44.50 -28.71 -8.46
C PRO A 32 45.12 -29.00 -9.83
N ILE A 33 44.27 -29.26 -10.84
CA ILE A 33 44.70 -29.41 -12.23
C ILE A 33 44.75 -28.02 -12.85
N ALA A 34 45.95 -27.47 -13.00
CA ALA A 34 46.18 -26.18 -13.63
C ALA A 34 46.10 -26.28 -15.16
N PHE A 35 45.87 -25.14 -15.80
CA PHE A 35 46.00 -25.01 -17.24
C PHE A 35 47.46 -25.24 -17.67
N ASP A 36 47.63 -25.96 -18.79
CA ASP A 36 48.92 -26.33 -19.36
C ASP A 36 48.74 -26.18 -20.87
N GLU A 37 49.43 -25.21 -21.46
CA GLU A 37 49.31 -24.85 -22.89
C GLU A 37 49.62 -26.03 -23.83
N LYS A 38 50.42 -27.01 -23.38
CA LYS A 38 50.74 -28.19 -24.19
C LYS A 38 49.61 -29.22 -24.23
N LYS A 39 48.72 -29.23 -23.23
CA LYS A 39 47.68 -30.26 -23.05
C LYS A 39 46.26 -29.71 -23.20
N HIS A 40 46.08 -28.42 -22.92
CA HIS A 40 44.78 -27.79 -22.77
C HIS A 40 44.62 -26.66 -23.77
N LYS A 41 43.44 -26.58 -24.39
CA LYS A 41 43.06 -25.49 -25.30
C LYS A 41 42.18 -24.45 -24.62
N PHE A 42 41.55 -24.81 -23.52
CA PHE A 42 40.57 -23.98 -22.82
C PHE A 42 40.88 -23.93 -21.33
N LYS A 43 40.63 -22.77 -20.72
CA LYS A 43 40.85 -22.52 -19.30
C LYS A 43 39.58 -21.98 -18.67
N CYS A 44 39.13 -22.58 -17.58
CA CYS A 44 38.04 -22.03 -16.79
C CYS A 44 38.48 -20.72 -16.11
N SER A 45 37.72 -19.64 -16.30
CA SER A 45 38.00 -18.33 -15.69
C SER A 45 37.86 -18.33 -14.16
N CYS A 46 36.98 -19.18 -13.60
CA CYS A 46 36.77 -19.29 -12.15
C CYS A 46 37.88 -20.11 -11.47
N CYS A 47 37.91 -21.44 -11.69
CA CYS A 47 38.83 -22.32 -10.97
C CYS A 47 40.23 -22.43 -11.60
N GLY A 48 40.43 -21.94 -12.84
CA GLY A 48 41.72 -22.02 -13.54
C GLY A 48 42.04 -23.38 -14.18
N ARG A 49 41.12 -24.35 -14.11
CA ARG A 49 41.31 -25.70 -14.68
C ARG A 49 41.45 -25.66 -16.19
N GLY A 50 42.41 -26.42 -16.72
CA GLY A 50 42.59 -26.64 -18.15
C GLY A 50 41.72 -27.77 -18.69
N TYR A 51 41.25 -27.60 -19.93
CA TYR A 51 40.44 -28.57 -20.66
C TYR A 51 40.91 -28.68 -22.12
N SER A 52 40.84 -29.88 -22.69
CA SER A 52 41.18 -30.14 -24.10
C SER A 52 40.06 -29.73 -25.07
N LYS A 53 38.80 -29.75 -24.61
CA LYS A 53 37.60 -29.38 -25.36
C LYS A 53 36.60 -28.61 -24.49
N GLN A 54 35.75 -27.78 -25.09
CA GLN A 54 34.66 -27.10 -24.38
C GLN A 54 33.42 -27.97 -24.22
N GLU A 55 33.13 -28.78 -25.24
CA GLU A 55 31.97 -29.68 -25.25
C GLU A 55 31.98 -30.58 -24.01
N SER A 56 30.81 -30.74 -23.38
CA SER A 56 30.59 -31.44 -22.12
C SER A 56 31.09 -30.74 -20.85
N TYR A 57 32.11 -29.87 -20.92
CA TYR A 57 32.69 -29.21 -19.73
C TYR A 57 32.18 -27.79 -19.47
N PHE A 58 31.78 -27.08 -20.52
CA PHE A 58 31.26 -25.72 -20.46
C PHE A 58 29.82 -25.70 -20.96
N GLN A 59 28.99 -24.81 -20.39
CA GLN A 59 27.61 -24.65 -20.85
C GLN A 59 27.57 -23.63 -21.98
N LYS A 60 26.57 -23.75 -22.86
CA LYS A 60 26.36 -22.78 -23.94
C LYS A 60 25.46 -21.63 -23.48
N SER A 61 25.71 -20.45 -24.03
CA SER A 61 24.87 -19.28 -23.94
C SER A 61 24.64 -18.71 -25.35
N ASN A 62 23.46 -18.12 -25.54
CA ASN A 62 23.13 -17.40 -26.77
C ASN A 62 23.43 -15.89 -26.65
N ASP A 63 24.01 -15.47 -25.53
CA ASP A 63 24.39 -14.09 -25.32
C ASP A 63 25.53 -13.68 -26.27
N VAL A 64 25.39 -12.49 -26.85
CA VAL A 64 26.33 -11.90 -27.81
C VAL A 64 27.74 -11.77 -27.23
N LEU A 65 27.88 -11.63 -25.91
CA LEU A 65 29.17 -11.51 -25.25
C LEU A 65 30.03 -12.79 -25.33
N PHE A 66 29.41 -13.94 -25.58
CA PHE A 66 30.12 -15.23 -25.64
C PHE A 66 30.29 -15.76 -27.07
N GLN A 67 29.91 -14.99 -28.10
CA GLN A 67 29.91 -15.45 -29.49
C GLN A 67 31.30 -15.91 -29.97
N ALA A 68 32.36 -15.15 -29.65
CA ALA A 68 33.73 -15.47 -30.06
C ALA A 68 34.31 -16.68 -29.31
N ASN A 69 33.71 -17.05 -28.17
CA ASN A 69 34.07 -18.24 -27.41
C ASN A 69 33.24 -19.48 -27.84
N GLY A 70 32.78 -19.51 -29.10
CA GLY A 70 31.92 -20.57 -29.63
C GLY A 70 30.54 -20.65 -28.98
N GLY A 71 30.09 -19.55 -28.36
CA GLY A 71 28.87 -19.50 -27.56
C GLY A 71 28.96 -20.28 -26.24
N TYR A 72 30.16 -20.61 -25.75
CA TYR A 72 30.34 -21.24 -24.44
C TYR A 72 30.59 -20.18 -23.36
N LEU A 73 30.10 -20.45 -22.15
CA LEU A 73 30.49 -19.68 -20.97
C LEU A 73 32.00 -19.85 -20.71
N PRO A 74 32.67 -18.84 -20.12
CA PRO A 74 34.11 -18.91 -19.87
C PRO A 74 34.48 -19.74 -18.63
N TRP A 75 33.49 -20.22 -17.88
CA TRP A 75 33.66 -21.08 -16.71
C TRP A 75 33.04 -22.47 -16.90
N CYS A 76 33.61 -23.46 -16.21
CA CYS A 76 33.16 -24.85 -16.33
C CYS A 76 31.89 -25.13 -15.52
N LYS A 77 31.19 -26.22 -15.87
CA LYS A 77 29.96 -26.68 -15.19
C LYS A 77 30.13 -26.87 -13.69
N GLU A 78 31.26 -27.44 -13.25
CA GLU A 78 31.54 -27.61 -11.82
C GLU A 78 31.58 -26.26 -11.08
N CYS A 79 32.06 -25.20 -11.72
CA CYS A 79 32.03 -23.84 -11.14
C CYS A 79 30.63 -23.24 -11.16
N THR A 80 29.84 -23.50 -12.22
CA THR A 80 28.41 -23.13 -12.25
C THR A 80 27.67 -23.74 -11.07
N ASP A 81 27.81 -25.04 -10.84
CA ASP A 81 27.09 -25.75 -9.79
C ASP A 81 27.43 -25.19 -8.40
N ARG A 82 28.73 -25.03 -8.11
CA ARG A 82 29.20 -24.45 -6.84
C ARG A 82 28.75 -23.00 -6.65
N TYR A 83 28.72 -22.22 -7.73
CA TYR A 83 28.26 -20.84 -7.67
C TYR A 83 26.78 -20.79 -7.30
N VAL A 84 25.92 -21.53 -8.00
CA VAL A 84 24.48 -21.54 -7.73
C VAL A 84 24.19 -22.07 -6.33
N GLU A 85 24.89 -23.11 -5.85
CA GLU A 85 24.75 -23.61 -4.48
C GLU A 85 25.04 -22.53 -3.43
N GLN A 86 26.13 -21.77 -3.60
CA GLN A 86 26.48 -20.68 -2.69
C GLN A 86 25.52 -19.49 -2.79
N MET A 87 25.02 -19.19 -4.00
CA MET A 87 24.00 -18.16 -4.18
C MET A 87 22.67 -18.57 -3.56
N THR A 88 22.30 -19.86 -3.61
CA THR A 88 21.09 -20.37 -2.92
C THR A 88 21.21 -20.15 -1.42
N ALA A 89 22.38 -20.41 -0.83
CA ALA A 89 22.64 -20.09 0.57
C ALA A 89 22.54 -18.58 0.84
N LEU A 90 23.12 -17.74 -0.02
CA LEU A 90 23.05 -16.27 0.09
C LEU A 90 21.60 -15.76 0.07
N TYR A 91 20.75 -16.32 -0.79
CA TYR A 91 19.34 -15.97 -0.91
C TYR A 91 18.45 -16.72 0.10
N SER A 92 18.97 -17.07 1.27
CA SER A 92 18.20 -17.72 2.35
C SER A 92 17.46 -18.99 1.91
N ASN A 93 18.15 -19.83 1.13
CA ASN A 93 17.65 -21.06 0.48
C ASN A 93 16.61 -20.86 -0.64
N ASN A 94 16.47 -19.64 -1.17
CA ASN A 94 15.66 -19.38 -2.36
C ASN A 94 16.47 -19.68 -3.64
N GLU A 95 16.27 -20.88 -4.19
CA GLU A 95 17.00 -21.34 -5.39
C GLU A 95 16.59 -20.56 -6.64
N GLU A 96 15.34 -20.09 -6.74
CA GLU A 96 14.82 -19.33 -7.86
C GLU A 96 15.54 -17.99 -8.01
N HIS A 97 15.84 -17.31 -6.90
CA HIS A 97 16.66 -16.11 -6.86
C HIS A 97 18.11 -16.38 -7.26
N ALA A 98 18.71 -17.47 -6.78
CA ALA A 98 20.05 -17.89 -7.17
C ALA A 98 20.15 -18.20 -8.68
N MET A 99 19.14 -18.87 -9.22
CA MET A 99 19.03 -19.16 -10.64
C MET A 99 18.83 -17.88 -11.46
N LYS A 100 18.08 -16.89 -10.96
CA LYS A 100 17.91 -15.58 -11.60
C LYS A 100 19.24 -14.84 -11.72
N ASP A 101 19.99 -14.72 -10.62
CA ASP A 101 21.32 -14.08 -10.62
C ASP A 101 22.27 -14.79 -11.61
N PHE A 102 22.30 -16.12 -11.59
CA PHE A 102 23.13 -16.86 -12.53
C PHE A 102 22.67 -16.67 -13.98
N CYS A 103 21.38 -16.72 -14.28
CA CYS A 103 20.85 -16.51 -15.63
C CYS A 103 21.23 -15.13 -16.17
N GLN A 104 21.17 -14.09 -15.33
CA GLN A 104 21.61 -12.75 -15.70
C GLN A 104 23.09 -12.72 -16.10
N ARG A 105 23.97 -13.37 -15.33
CA ARG A 105 25.42 -13.42 -15.60
C ARG A 105 25.79 -14.31 -16.78
N ALA A 106 25.07 -15.41 -16.94
CA ALA A 106 25.26 -16.36 -18.04
C ALA A 106 24.59 -15.88 -19.34
N GLY A 107 23.80 -14.80 -19.30
CA GLY A 107 23.00 -14.33 -20.43
C GLY A 107 21.94 -15.35 -20.87
N TRP A 108 21.43 -16.13 -19.93
CA TRP A 108 20.36 -17.10 -20.15
C TRP A 108 19.01 -16.48 -19.89
N ASN A 109 18.01 -16.91 -20.64
CA ASN A 109 16.63 -16.63 -20.30
C ASN A 109 16.28 -17.20 -18.91
N TYR A 110 15.42 -16.48 -18.21
CA TYR A 110 14.82 -16.82 -16.94
C TYR A 110 13.30 -16.92 -17.11
N ASP A 111 12.73 -18.11 -16.86
CA ASP A 111 11.31 -18.37 -17.04
C ASP A 111 10.79 -19.49 -16.13
N VAL A 112 9.54 -19.34 -15.67
CA VAL A 112 8.85 -20.29 -14.79
C VAL A 112 8.73 -21.68 -15.41
N SER A 113 8.45 -21.80 -16.70
CA SER A 113 8.25 -23.10 -17.36
C SER A 113 9.55 -23.92 -17.39
N ALA A 114 10.69 -23.26 -17.60
CA ALA A 114 12.00 -23.90 -17.58
C ALA A 114 12.43 -24.26 -16.16
N LEU A 115 12.11 -23.42 -15.17
CA LEU A 115 12.32 -23.72 -13.75
C LEU A 115 11.52 -24.96 -13.32
N THR A 116 10.24 -25.01 -13.67
CA THR A 116 9.35 -26.14 -13.37
C THR A 116 9.85 -27.44 -14.01
N ALA A 117 10.18 -27.41 -15.31
CA ALA A 117 10.71 -28.60 -16.00
C ALA A 117 12.09 -29.05 -15.49
N SER A 118 12.91 -28.11 -14.99
CA SER A 118 14.21 -28.45 -14.38
C SER A 118 14.04 -29.24 -13.08
N MET A 119 12.99 -28.96 -12.31
CA MET A 119 12.67 -29.62 -11.04
C MET A 119 12.15 -31.06 -11.24
N GLU A 120 11.32 -31.28 -12.27
CA GLU A 120 10.79 -32.61 -12.60
C GLU A 120 11.90 -33.61 -12.96
N THR A 121 12.89 -33.15 -13.73
CA THR A 121 13.98 -34.01 -14.21
C THR A 121 15.00 -34.32 -13.11
N TYR A 122 15.19 -33.40 -12.15
CA TYR A 122 16.07 -33.57 -10.99
C TYR A 122 15.64 -34.75 -10.10
N SER A 123 14.33 -35.04 -10.07
CA SER A 123 13.73 -36.11 -9.25
C SER A 123 14.11 -37.53 -9.72
N GLY A 124 14.59 -37.70 -10.96
CA GLY A 124 14.80 -39.02 -11.60
C GLY A 124 16.25 -39.38 -11.96
N HIS A 125 17.16 -38.41 -12.06
CA HIS A 125 18.56 -38.64 -12.45
C HIS A 125 19.52 -38.14 -11.36
N ARG A 126 20.00 -39.07 -10.52
CA ARG A 126 20.80 -38.81 -9.29
C ARG A 126 22.20 -38.16 -9.48
N SER A 127 22.57 -37.70 -10.68
CA SER A 127 23.95 -37.26 -10.96
C SER A 127 24.10 -35.85 -11.53
N ARG A 128 23.00 -35.10 -11.73
CA ARG A 128 23.05 -33.74 -12.31
C ARG A 128 22.33 -32.74 -11.41
N SER A 129 22.93 -31.55 -11.27
CA SER A 129 22.35 -30.42 -10.54
C SER A 129 21.10 -29.87 -11.25
N ARG A 130 20.21 -29.20 -10.50
CA ARG A 130 19.04 -28.53 -11.07
C ARG A 130 19.43 -27.48 -12.12
N ILE A 131 20.50 -26.71 -11.90
CA ILE A 131 21.00 -25.75 -12.89
C ILE A 131 21.48 -26.42 -14.19
N SER A 132 22.06 -27.63 -14.12
CA SER A 132 22.42 -28.41 -15.30
C SER A 132 21.18 -28.89 -16.07
N HIS A 133 20.10 -29.25 -15.37
CA HIS A 133 18.81 -29.55 -16.00
C HIS A 133 18.19 -28.31 -16.63
N TYR A 134 18.22 -27.17 -15.93
CA TYR A 134 17.75 -25.90 -16.44
C TYR A 134 18.46 -25.50 -17.74
N ALA A 135 19.79 -25.65 -17.78
CA ALA A 135 20.59 -25.38 -18.97
C ALA A 135 20.11 -26.17 -20.22
N ALA A 136 19.59 -27.39 -20.02
CA ALA A 136 19.05 -28.21 -21.09
C ALA A 136 17.59 -27.84 -21.47
N LYS A 137 16.80 -27.35 -20.51
CA LYS A 137 15.36 -27.06 -20.70
C LYS A 137 15.06 -25.63 -21.16
N LYS A 138 15.93 -24.68 -20.82
CA LYS A 138 15.73 -23.25 -21.09
C LYS A 138 15.51 -22.90 -22.57
N ASN A 139 16.02 -23.71 -23.50
CA ASN A 139 15.84 -23.47 -24.94
C ASN A 139 14.54 -24.09 -25.50
N LEU A 140 13.92 -25.02 -24.78
CA LEU A 140 12.72 -25.74 -25.25
C LEU A 140 11.43 -25.15 -24.68
N ASN A 141 11.47 -24.65 -23.44
CA ASN A 141 10.25 -24.35 -22.70
C ASN A 141 9.90 -22.86 -22.67
N CYS A 142 10.67 -21.97 -23.30
CA CYS A 142 10.54 -20.53 -23.09
C CYS A 142 10.05 -19.77 -24.33
N ASP A 143 9.19 -20.38 -25.16
CA ASP A 143 8.55 -19.73 -26.32
C ASP A 143 9.56 -19.06 -27.28
N GLY A 144 10.71 -19.71 -27.49
CA GLY A 144 11.77 -19.20 -28.36
C GLY A 144 12.68 -18.13 -27.73
N ARG A 145 12.41 -17.66 -26.51
CA ARG A 145 13.29 -16.76 -25.75
C ARG A 145 14.58 -17.49 -25.38
N LYS A 146 15.73 -16.88 -25.66
CA LYS A 146 17.04 -17.56 -25.60
C LYS A 146 18.05 -16.88 -24.68
N THR A 147 17.88 -15.58 -24.45
CA THR A 147 18.80 -14.73 -23.69
C THR A 147 18.09 -14.09 -22.50
N TYR A 148 18.88 -13.57 -21.54
CA TYR A 148 18.31 -12.82 -20.42
C TYR A 148 17.59 -11.54 -20.88
N ILE A 149 18.09 -10.92 -21.95
CA ILE A 149 17.46 -9.75 -22.58
C ILE A 149 16.04 -10.08 -23.07
N ASP A 150 15.83 -11.27 -23.62
CA ASP A 150 14.49 -11.70 -24.04
C ASP A 150 13.55 -11.85 -22.83
N SER A 151 14.06 -12.33 -21.69
CA SER A 151 13.30 -12.37 -20.44
C SER A 151 12.96 -10.98 -19.91
N LEU A 152 13.87 -10.00 -20.02
CA LEU A 152 13.59 -8.61 -19.64
C LEU A 152 12.51 -7.99 -20.52
N LYS A 153 12.57 -8.19 -21.85
CA LYS A 153 11.53 -7.74 -22.78
C LYS A 153 10.17 -8.36 -22.44
N ASN A 154 10.15 -9.67 -22.21
CA ASN A 154 8.93 -10.38 -21.82
C ASN A 154 8.34 -9.85 -20.52
N TYR A 155 9.18 -9.66 -19.49
CA TYR A 155 8.73 -9.10 -18.20
C TYR A 155 8.17 -7.68 -18.36
N TYR A 156 8.82 -6.84 -19.18
CA TYR A 156 8.33 -5.50 -19.48
C TYR A 156 6.96 -5.53 -20.17
N THR A 157 6.80 -6.36 -21.21
CA THR A 157 5.52 -6.51 -21.91
C THR A 157 4.43 -7.08 -21.01
N GLN A 158 4.74 -8.08 -20.17
CA GLN A 158 3.78 -8.63 -19.20
C GLN A 158 3.33 -7.55 -18.20
N LYS A 159 4.27 -6.76 -17.65
CA LYS A 159 3.94 -5.62 -16.79
C LYS A 159 3.12 -4.54 -17.49
N GLN A 160 3.37 -4.28 -18.78
CA GLN A 160 2.52 -3.37 -19.55
C GLN A 160 1.10 -3.92 -19.73
N ASN A 161 0.96 -5.24 -19.89
CA ASN A 161 -0.35 -5.89 -20.01
C ASN A 161 -1.13 -5.92 -18.68
N GLU A 162 -0.47 -5.75 -17.52
CA GLU A 162 -1.15 -5.57 -16.23
C GLU A 162 -1.86 -4.20 -16.14
N ILE A 163 -1.44 -3.22 -16.95
CA ILE A 163 -2.04 -1.89 -17.00
C ILE A 163 -3.16 -1.90 -18.02
N ILE A 164 -4.36 -1.49 -17.61
CA ILE A 164 -5.50 -1.36 -18.51
C ILE A 164 -5.30 -0.10 -19.36
N THR A 165 -5.15 -0.30 -20.66
CA THR A 165 -4.86 0.78 -21.63
C THR A 165 -6.07 1.15 -22.48
N SER A 166 -7.13 0.33 -22.49
CA SER A 166 -8.37 0.64 -23.19
C SER A 166 -9.62 0.14 -22.47
N ARG A 167 -10.77 0.73 -22.81
CA ARG A 167 -12.09 0.32 -22.32
C ARG A 167 -12.46 -1.09 -22.80
N GLU A 168 -12.00 -1.46 -23.99
CA GLU A 168 -12.28 -2.75 -24.62
C GLU A 168 -11.59 -3.90 -23.89
N GLN A 169 -10.41 -3.66 -23.29
CA GLN A 169 -9.74 -4.66 -22.46
C GLN A 169 -10.58 -5.05 -21.23
N ALA A 170 -11.30 -4.10 -20.63
CA ALA A 170 -12.24 -4.32 -19.52
C ALA A 170 -13.57 -4.98 -19.94
N LYS A 171 -13.76 -5.29 -21.22
CA LYS A 171 -14.92 -6.06 -21.73
C LYS A 171 -14.59 -7.52 -22.04
N SER A 172 -13.33 -7.94 -21.89
CA SER A 172 -12.92 -9.32 -22.12
C SER A 172 -13.43 -10.24 -21.00
N GLU A 173 -13.77 -11.50 -21.31
CA GLU A 173 -14.30 -12.49 -20.35
C GLU A 173 -13.31 -12.82 -19.21
N GLU A 174 -12.02 -12.52 -19.41
CA GLU A 174 -10.97 -12.71 -18.40
C GLU A 174 -10.79 -11.48 -17.49
N SER A 175 -11.42 -10.35 -17.79
CA SER A 175 -11.26 -9.14 -16.98
C SER A 175 -12.19 -9.12 -15.78
N THR A 176 -11.60 -8.91 -14.61
CA THR A 176 -12.30 -8.77 -13.34
C THR A 176 -12.88 -7.36 -13.14
N ILE A 177 -12.74 -6.45 -14.11
CA ILE A 177 -13.09 -5.03 -13.97
C ILE A 177 -14.22 -4.68 -14.91
N SER A 178 -15.19 -3.91 -14.42
CA SER A 178 -16.29 -3.41 -15.24
C SER A 178 -15.86 -2.24 -16.12
N ALA A 179 -16.40 -2.17 -17.34
CA ALA A 179 -16.24 -0.99 -18.19
C ALA A 179 -16.66 0.33 -17.50
N SER A 180 -17.61 0.27 -16.55
CA SER A 180 -18.03 1.42 -15.75
C SER A 180 -16.95 1.92 -14.77
N ALA A 181 -16.05 1.06 -14.30
CA ALA A 181 -14.91 1.48 -13.48
C ALA A 181 -13.88 2.22 -14.35
N VAL A 182 -13.64 1.76 -15.59
CA VAL A 182 -12.79 2.48 -16.55
C VAL A 182 -13.41 3.83 -16.93
N ASP A 183 -14.73 3.89 -17.15
CA ASP A 183 -15.44 5.14 -17.45
C ASP A 183 -15.36 6.14 -16.26
N ARG A 184 -15.27 5.64 -15.01
CA ARG A 184 -15.18 6.48 -13.80
C ARG A 184 -13.76 6.99 -13.54
N TRP A 185 -12.76 6.11 -13.65
CA TRP A 185 -11.39 6.36 -13.20
C TRP A 185 -10.42 6.69 -14.34
N GLY A 186 -10.79 6.41 -15.59
CA GLY A 186 -9.89 6.51 -16.75
C GLY A 186 -9.08 5.23 -16.97
N VAL A 187 -8.12 5.28 -17.90
CA VAL A 187 -7.17 4.19 -18.22
C VAL A 187 -5.80 4.47 -17.61
N GLY A 188 -4.92 3.47 -17.56
CA GLY A 188 -3.54 3.61 -17.09
C GLY A 188 -3.29 3.04 -15.69
N PHE A 189 -4.25 2.31 -15.13
CA PHE A 189 -4.15 1.68 -13.80
C PHE A 189 -4.15 0.15 -13.92
N THR A 190 -3.60 -0.52 -12.90
CA THR A 190 -3.63 -1.98 -12.81
C THR A 190 -4.97 -2.49 -12.31
N GLU A 191 -5.22 -3.79 -12.42
CA GLU A 191 -6.48 -4.35 -11.95
C GLU A 191 -6.72 -4.13 -10.44
N MET A 192 -5.65 -4.25 -9.65
CA MET A 192 -5.69 -4.04 -8.21
C MET A 192 -6.03 -2.58 -7.86
N ASP A 193 -5.54 -1.65 -8.66
CA ASP A 193 -5.79 -0.22 -8.47
C ASP A 193 -7.27 0.11 -8.67
N TYR A 194 -7.90 -0.40 -9.74
CA TYR A 194 -9.35 -0.22 -9.91
C TYR A 194 -10.16 -0.83 -8.78
N LYS A 195 -9.77 -2.01 -8.27
CA LYS A 195 -10.44 -2.63 -7.11
C LYS A 195 -10.38 -1.73 -5.88
N ASN A 196 -9.20 -1.21 -5.57
CA ASN A 196 -8.97 -0.27 -4.48
C ASN A 196 -9.81 1.00 -4.64
N LEU A 197 -9.76 1.62 -5.83
CA LEU A 197 -10.54 2.81 -6.15
C LEU A 197 -12.05 2.59 -5.95
N ASP A 198 -12.58 1.48 -6.47
CA ASP A 198 -14.01 1.17 -6.35
C ASP A 198 -14.44 0.75 -4.93
N GLU A 199 -13.60 0.03 -4.20
CA GLU A 199 -13.88 -0.34 -2.81
C GLU A 199 -13.91 0.90 -1.91
N HIS A 200 -12.93 1.79 -2.05
CA HIS A 200 -12.88 3.04 -1.30
C HIS A 200 -14.05 3.96 -1.66
N TRP A 201 -14.40 4.03 -2.95
CA TRP A 201 -15.58 4.77 -3.42
C TRP A 201 -16.87 4.25 -2.78
N ARG A 202 -17.08 2.92 -2.77
CA ARG A 202 -18.26 2.30 -2.13
C ARG A 202 -18.30 2.61 -0.63
N MET A 203 -17.16 2.53 0.06
CA MET A 203 -17.07 2.87 1.48
C MET A 203 -17.47 4.33 1.74
N LEU A 204 -16.91 5.28 0.98
CA LEU A 204 -17.20 6.71 1.14
C LEU A 204 -18.68 7.03 0.85
N LYS A 205 -19.26 6.48 -0.22
CA LYS A 205 -20.68 6.67 -0.56
C LYS A 205 -21.62 5.99 0.44
N LYS A 206 -21.25 4.82 0.99
CA LYS A 206 -22.02 4.15 2.05
C LYS A 206 -22.08 4.99 3.32
N ASN A 207 -20.96 5.60 3.70
CA ASN A 207 -20.87 6.44 4.89
C ASN A 207 -21.46 7.84 4.68
N ASN A 208 -21.62 8.28 3.43
CA ASN A 208 -22.16 9.60 3.06
C ASN A 208 -23.25 9.46 1.99
N PRO A 209 -24.44 8.92 2.33
CA PRO A 209 -25.48 8.58 1.35
C PRO A 209 -26.06 9.78 0.62
N ASN A 210 -26.04 10.97 1.24
CA ASN A 210 -26.61 12.20 0.67
C ASN A 210 -25.55 13.12 0.04
N ALA A 211 -24.41 12.57 -0.40
CA ALA A 211 -23.35 13.37 -1.02
C ALA A 211 -23.82 13.99 -2.35
N ASP A 212 -23.68 15.31 -2.49
CA ASP A 212 -24.03 16.05 -3.70
C ASP A 212 -22.96 15.92 -4.82
N SER A 213 -23.26 16.41 -6.03
CA SER A 213 -22.35 16.32 -7.17
C SER A 213 -21.00 17.01 -6.96
N ASN A 214 -20.93 18.07 -6.15
CA ASN A 214 -19.67 18.74 -5.84
C ASN A 214 -18.85 17.91 -4.86
N GLN A 215 -19.50 17.29 -3.88
CA GLN A 215 -18.88 16.35 -2.95
C GLN A 215 -18.38 15.10 -3.67
N GLU A 216 -19.06 14.65 -4.72
CA GLU A 216 -18.58 13.51 -5.53
C GLU A 216 -17.23 13.76 -6.20
N ILE A 217 -16.91 15.00 -6.59
CA ILE A 217 -15.59 15.36 -7.12
C ILE A 217 -14.51 15.06 -6.07
N PHE A 218 -14.72 15.53 -4.83
CA PHE A 218 -13.80 15.27 -3.74
C PHE A 218 -13.74 13.79 -3.36
N ILE A 219 -14.85 13.05 -3.44
CA ILE A 219 -14.84 11.60 -3.21
C ILE A 219 -13.93 10.90 -4.24
N ARG A 220 -13.95 11.33 -5.52
CA ARG A 220 -13.03 10.78 -6.53
C ARG A 220 -11.57 11.09 -6.17
N ASP A 221 -11.28 12.33 -5.78
CA ASP A 221 -9.94 12.72 -5.36
C ASP A 221 -9.46 11.93 -4.14
N LEU A 222 -10.33 11.71 -3.16
CA LEU A 222 -10.01 10.89 -1.98
C LEU A 222 -9.68 9.44 -2.36
N CYS A 223 -10.37 8.86 -3.35
CA CYS A 223 -10.04 7.53 -3.86
C CYS A 223 -8.65 7.50 -4.51
N ASN A 224 -8.34 8.49 -5.37
CA ASN A 224 -7.03 8.62 -5.99
C ASN A 224 -5.92 8.80 -4.95
N ILE A 225 -6.11 9.66 -3.95
CA ILE A 225 -5.14 9.86 -2.86
C ILE A 225 -4.98 8.57 -2.05
N ASN A 226 -6.06 7.83 -1.77
CA ASN A 226 -5.97 6.54 -1.06
C ASN A 226 -5.15 5.51 -1.84
N MET A 227 -5.34 5.43 -3.16
CA MET A 227 -4.54 4.58 -4.03
C MET A 227 -3.06 4.97 -3.99
N LEU A 228 -2.73 6.26 -4.11
CA LEU A 228 -1.36 6.75 -4.01
C LEU A 228 -0.73 6.45 -2.65
N LYS A 229 -1.50 6.54 -1.55
CA LYS A 229 -1.02 6.15 -0.21
C LYS A 229 -0.62 4.68 -0.16
N ILE A 230 -1.41 3.80 -0.78
CA ILE A 230 -1.10 2.37 -0.82
C ILE A 230 0.17 2.10 -1.63
N HIS A 231 0.35 2.78 -2.77
CA HIS A 231 1.61 2.69 -3.52
C HIS A 231 2.81 3.21 -2.74
N ALA A 232 2.68 4.32 -2.01
CA ALA A 232 3.75 4.84 -1.16
C ALA A 232 4.15 3.84 -0.07
N LEU A 233 3.18 3.14 0.54
CA LEU A 233 3.45 2.05 1.49
C LEU A 233 4.15 0.86 0.83
N GLN A 234 3.70 0.43 -0.35
CA GLN A 234 4.30 -0.69 -1.10
C GLN A 234 5.76 -0.38 -1.50
N ASN A 235 6.04 0.87 -1.87
CA ASN A 235 7.37 1.33 -2.24
C ASN A 235 8.28 1.66 -1.05
N GLY A 236 7.74 1.65 0.18
CA GLY A 236 8.48 2.03 1.39
C GLY A 236 8.81 3.52 1.49
N ASP A 237 8.11 4.40 0.76
CA ASP A 237 8.32 5.85 0.81
C ASP A 237 7.48 6.49 1.94
N SER A 238 8.05 6.51 3.14
CA SER A 238 7.39 7.07 4.32
C SER A 238 7.13 8.58 4.21
N LYS A 239 7.93 9.31 3.44
CA LYS A 239 7.82 10.77 3.31
C LYS A 239 6.65 11.14 2.40
N GLU A 240 6.57 10.48 1.25
CA GLU A 240 5.44 10.64 0.33
C GLU A 240 4.13 10.20 1.02
N TYR A 241 4.16 9.07 1.73
CA TYR A 241 2.99 8.60 2.49
C TYR A 241 2.47 9.63 3.48
N ALA A 242 3.35 10.23 4.30
CA ALA A 242 2.97 11.25 5.28
C ALA A 242 2.32 12.47 4.60
N THR A 243 2.86 12.90 3.46
CA THR A 243 2.32 14.01 2.66
C THR A 243 0.93 13.69 2.13
N LEU A 244 0.73 12.49 1.58
CA LEU A 244 -0.56 12.03 1.06
C LEU A 244 -1.60 11.84 2.16
N VAL A 245 -1.20 11.41 3.37
CA VAL A 245 -2.10 11.34 4.54
C VAL A 245 -2.61 12.73 4.92
N GLU A 246 -1.73 13.74 4.93
CA GLU A 246 -2.12 15.12 5.21
C GLU A 246 -3.06 15.67 4.15
N GLN A 247 -2.75 15.45 2.86
CA GLN A 247 -3.61 15.84 1.74
C GLN A 247 -4.97 15.16 1.84
N TYR A 248 -5.03 13.85 2.11
CA TYR A 248 -6.27 13.11 2.29
C TYR A 248 -7.14 13.75 3.38
N SER A 249 -6.55 14.08 4.54
CA SER A 249 -7.28 14.71 5.65
C SER A 249 -7.84 16.09 5.26
N LYS A 250 -7.04 16.91 4.54
CA LYS A 250 -7.48 18.23 4.05
C LYS A 250 -8.63 18.10 3.06
N THR A 251 -8.51 17.24 2.06
CA THR A 251 -9.56 16.99 1.07
C THR A 251 -10.84 16.46 1.72
N PHE A 252 -10.71 15.55 2.70
CA PHE A 252 -11.86 15.01 3.42
C PHE A 252 -12.64 16.10 4.18
N LYS A 253 -11.92 17.01 4.86
CA LYS A 253 -12.53 18.15 5.54
C LYS A 253 -13.17 19.15 4.56
N GLN A 254 -12.49 19.48 3.46
CA GLN A 254 -13.00 20.39 2.43
C GLN A 254 -14.26 19.86 1.75
N ALA A 255 -14.36 18.55 1.58
CA ALA A 255 -15.53 17.89 1.03
C ALA A 255 -16.77 17.98 1.96
N GLY A 256 -16.60 18.41 3.21
CA GLY A 256 -17.69 18.46 4.18
C GLY A 256 -18.25 17.08 4.56
N LEU A 257 -17.48 16.01 4.30
CA LEU A 257 -17.85 14.65 4.68
C LEU A 257 -17.76 14.54 6.20
N LYS A 258 -18.83 14.07 6.83
CA LYS A 258 -18.86 13.94 8.29
C LYS A 258 -18.47 12.53 8.67
N THR A 259 -17.48 12.40 9.54
CA THR A 259 -17.41 11.21 10.40
C THR A 259 -18.67 11.19 11.26
N ILE A 260 -19.23 10.00 11.52
CA ILE A 260 -20.33 9.85 12.49
C ILE A 260 -19.74 10.22 13.85
N GLU A 261 -19.81 11.50 14.21
CA GLU A 261 -19.50 12.00 15.53
C GLU A 261 -20.81 12.02 16.31
N GLU A 262 -20.89 11.26 17.40
CA GLU A 262 -21.83 11.58 18.46
C GLU A 262 -21.39 12.91 19.07
N LYS A 263 -21.94 14.00 18.56
CA LYS A 263 -21.69 15.32 19.13
C LYS A 263 -22.54 15.47 20.39
N ASP A 264 -21.93 15.26 21.54
CA ASP A 264 -22.41 15.85 22.79
C ASP A 264 -22.24 17.37 22.69
N ASN A 265 -23.32 18.06 22.37
CA ASN A 265 -23.34 19.51 22.18
C ASN A 265 -23.65 20.26 23.49
N SER A 266 -23.77 19.56 24.62
CA SER A 266 -24.15 20.13 25.92
C SER A 266 -23.19 21.22 26.41
N ASN A 267 -21.90 21.13 26.07
CA ASN A 267 -20.90 22.14 26.42
C ASN A 267 -20.99 23.44 25.60
N ASN A 268 -21.72 23.44 24.48
CA ASN A 268 -21.87 24.61 23.60
C ASN A 268 -23.22 25.33 23.77
N GLU A 269 -24.14 24.77 24.56
CA GLU A 269 -25.46 25.34 24.78
C GLU A 269 -25.49 26.15 26.09
N THR A 270 -26.19 27.28 26.08
CA THR A 270 -26.38 28.06 27.31
C THR A 270 -27.35 27.31 28.24
N VAL A 271 -27.19 27.47 29.55
CA VAL A 271 -28.00 26.80 30.59
C VAL A 271 -29.50 26.91 30.30
N GLY A 272 -29.97 28.04 29.76
CA GLY A 272 -31.37 28.24 29.39
C GLY A 272 -31.89 27.32 28.26
N VAL A 273 -31.05 26.96 27.28
CA VAL A 273 -31.43 26.02 26.20
C VAL A 273 -31.50 24.59 26.74
N THR A 274 -30.59 24.25 27.65
CA THR A 274 -30.60 22.96 28.34
C THR A 274 -31.85 22.81 29.21
N LEU A 275 -32.20 23.84 29.99
CA LEU A 275 -33.44 23.89 30.78
C LEU A 275 -34.68 23.74 29.90
N ALA A 276 -34.77 24.51 28.81
CA ALA A 276 -35.91 24.42 27.88
C ALA A 276 -36.07 23.01 27.28
N THR A 277 -34.96 22.33 26.98
CA THR A 277 -34.96 20.95 26.49
C THR A 277 -35.44 19.97 27.57
N ILE A 278 -34.96 20.11 28.81
CA ILE A 278 -35.40 19.29 29.94
C ILE A 278 -36.91 19.49 30.18
N SER A 279 -37.40 20.73 30.16
CA SER A 279 -38.83 21.05 30.35
C SER A 279 -39.73 20.46 29.27
N GLN A 280 -39.24 20.11 28.07
CA GLN A 280 -40.05 19.38 27.07
C GLN A 280 -40.41 17.96 27.50
N PHE A 281 -39.55 17.31 28.30
CA PHE A 281 -39.74 15.94 28.76
C PHE A 281 -40.21 15.86 30.21
N THR A 282 -39.83 16.84 31.03
CA THR A 282 -40.22 16.95 32.44
C THR A 282 -40.64 18.38 32.75
N PRO A 283 -41.84 18.81 32.31
CA PRO A 283 -42.28 20.18 32.55
C PRO A 283 -42.58 20.38 34.03
N GLU A 284 -42.01 21.45 34.58
CA GLU A 284 -42.11 21.86 35.98
C GLU A 284 -43.57 22.08 36.45
N GLU A 285 -44.47 22.47 35.55
CA GLU A 285 -45.89 22.67 35.86
C GLU A 285 -46.63 21.41 36.32
N PHE A 286 -46.16 20.22 35.91
CA PHE A 286 -46.79 18.94 36.22
C PHE A 286 -46.20 18.24 37.46
N TYR A 287 -45.22 18.86 38.12
CA TYR A 287 -44.66 18.31 39.36
C TYR A 287 -45.67 18.35 40.50
N LYS A 288 -45.84 17.23 41.21
CA LYS A 288 -46.81 17.10 42.32
C LYS A 288 -46.47 17.98 43.51
N ASP A 289 -45.17 18.16 43.75
CA ASP A 289 -44.67 18.97 44.85
C ASP A 289 -44.01 20.23 44.28
N LYS A 290 -44.71 21.36 44.41
CA LYS A 290 -44.26 22.65 43.90
C LYS A 290 -43.22 23.32 44.80
N THR A 291 -43.06 22.87 46.05
CA THR A 291 -42.09 23.47 46.97
C THR A 291 -40.64 23.12 46.61
N LEU A 292 -40.42 22.12 45.75
CA LEU A 292 -39.11 21.78 45.19
C LEU A 292 -38.53 22.85 44.27
N TYR A 293 -39.38 23.73 43.72
CA TYR A 293 -39.00 24.84 42.84
C TYR A 293 -39.20 26.21 43.51
N GLU A 294 -39.34 26.22 44.84
CA GLU A 294 -39.41 27.46 45.60
C GLU A 294 -38.06 28.21 45.49
N ASP A 295 -38.12 29.53 45.36
CA ASP A 295 -36.96 30.40 45.14
C ASP A 295 -36.13 30.54 46.43
N TYR A 296 -35.34 29.52 46.75
CA TYR A 296 -34.54 29.45 47.98
C TYR A 296 -33.34 30.40 47.99
N ASP A 297 -32.81 30.77 46.83
CA ASP A 297 -31.68 31.69 46.70
C ASP A 297 -32.10 33.12 46.36
N GLU A 298 -33.41 33.39 46.33
CA GLU A 298 -34.02 34.69 46.04
C GLU A 298 -33.58 35.25 44.66
N ILE A 299 -33.19 34.38 43.73
CA ILE A 299 -32.73 34.80 42.40
C ILE A 299 -33.88 35.40 41.58
N GLY A 300 -35.12 34.94 41.81
CA GLY A 300 -36.32 35.52 41.22
C GLY A 300 -36.51 36.96 41.70
N ASN A 301 -36.36 37.19 43.01
CA ASN A 301 -36.42 38.52 43.61
C ASN A 301 -35.32 39.44 43.04
N TYR A 302 -34.09 38.94 42.91
CA TYR A 302 -32.99 39.67 42.29
C TYR A 302 -33.30 40.04 40.83
N PHE A 303 -33.78 39.09 40.03
CA PHE A 303 -34.09 39.31 38.62
C PHE A 303 -35.23 40.32 38.45
N GLU A 304 -36.26 40.23 39.26
CA GLU A 304 -37.39 41.17 39.23
C GLU A 304 -36.93 42.59 39.58
N ARG A 305 -36.09 42.73 40.62
CA ARG A 305 -35.57 44.03 41.08
C ARG A 305 -34.57 44.64 40.11
N HIS A 306 -33.60 43.89 39.62
CA HIS A 306 -32.46 44.45 38.90
C HIS A 306 -32.56 44.33 37.39
N VAL A 307 -33.46 43.49 36.87
CA VAL A 307 -33.66 43.30 35.43
C VAL A 307 -35.06 43.72 34.99
N CYS A 308 -36.11 43.12 35.55
CA CYS A 308 -37.48 43.42 35.11
C CYS A 308 -37.90 44.85 35.41
N ARG A 309 -37.75 45.34 36.65
CA ARG A 309 -38.18 46.69 37.03
C ARG A 309 -37.51 47.79 36.19
N PRO A 310 -36.18 47.83 35.99
CA PRO A 310 -35.57 48.83 35.10
C PRO A 310 -36.09 48.75 33.67
N MET A 311 -36.31 47.54 33.15
CA MET A 311 -36.88 47.34 31.81
C MET A 311 -38.33 47.83 31.72
N GLU A 312 -39.16 47.58 32.73
CA GLU A 312 -40.52 48.12 32.83
C GLU A 312 -40.52 49.64 32.90
N ASN A 313 -39.64 50.24 33.71
CA ASN A 313 -39.48 51.70 33.76
C ASN A 313 -39.12 52.27 32.38
N ILE A 314 -38.23 51.61 31.62
CA ILE A 314 -37.88 52.00 30.25
C ILE A 314 -39.08 51.86 29.30
N MET A 315 -39.83 50.75 29.38
CA MET A 315 -40.93 50.45 28.46
C MET A 315 -42.18 51.29 28.73
N THR A 316 -42.46 51.60 30.00
CA THR A 316 -43.68 52.27 30.45
C THR A 316 -43.49 53.73 30.84
N GLY A 317 -42.24 54.19 30.98
CA GLY A 317 -41.91 55.52 31.49
C GLY A 317 -42.17 55.68 32.99
N SER A 318 -42.35 54.58 33.73
CA SER A 318 -42.51 54.63 35.18
C SER A 318 -41.17 54.88 35.88
N GLU A 319 -41.23 55.45 37.09
CA GLU A 319 -40.04 55.80 37.90
C GLU A 319 -39.95 54.93 39.17
N THR A 320 -40.43 53.69 39.10
CA THR A 320 -40.45 52.78 40.24
C THR A 320 -39.02 52.50 40.71
N ARG A 321 -38.70 52.85 41.95
CA ARG A 321 -37.37 52.65 42.54
C ARG A 321 -37.23 51.29 43.19
N ASP A 322 -35.98 50.84 43.35
CA ASP A 322 -35.71 49.69 44.20
C ASP A 322 -36.09 49.99 45.66
N LYS A 323 -36.51 48.96 46.40
CA LYS A 323 -36.88 49.10 47.80
C LYS A 323 -35.67 49.26 48.74
N GLU A 324 -34.49 48.80 48.32
CA GLU A 324 -33.26 48.76 49.13
C GLU A 324 -32.13 49.58 48.49
N PHE A 325 -31.98 49.48 47.16
CA PHE A 325 -30.89 50.10 46.41
C PHE A 325 -31.40 51.28 45.58
N PHE A 326 -31.67 52.40 46.24
CA PHE A 326 -31.99 53.66 45.56
C PHE A 326 -31.16 54.81 46.14
N VAL A 327 -30.92 55.84 45.32
CA VAL A 327 -30.29 57.08 45.78
C VAL A 327 -31.39 57.95 46.40
N PRO A 328 -31.29 58.32 47.69
CA PRO A 328 -32.26 59.22 48.32
C PRO A 328 -32.23 60.59 47.65
N GLU A 329 -33.39 61.19 47.43
CA GLU A 329 -33.48 62.48 46.73
C GLU A 329 -33.09 63.71 47.56
N ASN A 330 -32.76 63.54 48.85
CA ASN A 330 -32.30 64.63 49.71
C ASN A 330 -31.11 64.19 50.58
N GLY A 331 -29.90 64.27 50.03
CA GLY A 331 -28.70 64.58 50.81
C GLY A 331 -28.47 66.07 50.65
N GLY A 332 -28.87 66.86 51.66
CA GLY A 332 -28.55 68.29 51.68
C GLY A 332 -27.05 68.49 51.70
N ASP A 333 -26.61 69.53 51.00
CA ASP A 333 -25.32 70.17 51.22
C ASP A 333 -25.19 70.50 52.71
N ASP A 334 -24.34 69.76 53.44
CA ASP A 334 -23.68 70.30 54.61
C ASP A 334 -22.25 70.65 54.16
N ASP A 335 -22.08 71.92 53.78
CA ASP A 335 -20.78 72.59 53.72
C ASP A 335 -20.19 72.63 55.15
N ASP A 336 -19.22 71.76 55.46
CA ASP A 336 -18.02 71.99 56.31
C ASP A 336 -17.17 70.71 56.51
#